data_AF-A0A849Z394-F1
#
_entry.id   AF-A0A849Z394-F1
#
_cell.length_a   1.000
_cell.length_b   1.000
_cell.length_c   1.000
_cell.angle_alpha   90.00
_cell.angle_beta   90.00
_cell.angle_gamma   90.00
#
_symmetry.space_group_name_H-M   'P 1'
#
loop_
_entity.id
_entity.type
_entity.pdbx_description
1 polymer ?
#
loop_
_entity_poly.entity_id
_entity_poly.type
_entity_poly.pdbx_seq_one_letter_code
_entity_poly.pdbx_strand_id
1 'polypeptide(L)'
;MAYSRFGMVGVVVSLGCLAAGACGNPEVYKEESRDVAADAIAEAICEAATPCCVSIGYRPPSDTCRSGMRNEVMLQIMGAEDDRRDVRREAIDECVEKFEAAIAAASTCTEVAGPADLLELCPDLMTPIPEGTRPPGDSCGGTYDCASPSEPGQRDCIEDQPGSGTCYWFLS
;
A
#
# COMPACT_ATOMS: atom_id res chain seq x y z
N MET A 1 -63.88 41.45 16.26
CA MET A 1 -63.88 40.03 15.86
C MET A 1 -62.42 39.57 15.88
N ALA A 2 -61.87 38.97 16.94
CA ALA A 2 -62.15 37.67 17.56
C ALA A 2 -61.33 36.52 16.92
N TYR A 3 -60.40 35.95 17.72
CA TYR A 3 -59.73 34.63 17.66
C TYR A 3 -58.82 34.31 16.45
N SER A 4 -57.85 33.38 16.49
CA SER A 4 -56.93 32.79 17.46
C SER A 4 -55.93 31.93 16.65
N ARG A 5 -54.79 31.63 17.28
CA ARG A 5 -53.78 30.61 16.92
C ARG A 5 -54.36 29.27 16.44
N PHE A 6 -53.66 28.58 15.53
CA PHE A 6 -53.39 27.11 15.42
C PHE A 6 -52.45 26.97 14.19
N GLY A 7 -51.28 26.34 14.17
CA GLY A 7 -50.78 25.19 14.90
C GLY A 7 -51.26 23.90 14.26
N MET A 8 -50.46 23.27 13.36
CA MET A 8 -50.25 21.80 13.27
C MET A 8 -49.64 21.32 11.94
N VAL A 9 -48.65 20.42 12.09
CA VAL A 9 -48.45 19.15 11.36
C VAL A 9 -48.17 19.31 9.85
N GLY A 10 -46.94 19.12 9.38
CA GLY A 10 -46.22 17.85 9.48
C GLY A 10 -46.33 17.14 8.13
N VAL A 11 -45.34 17.32 7.27
CA VAL A 11 -45.04 16.37 6.19
C VAL A 11 -43.55 16.12 6.25
N VAL A 12 -43.16 15.22 7.15
CA VAL A 12 -41.93 14.46 6.97
C VAL A 12 -42.16 13.70 5.66
N VAL A 13 -41.49 14.15 4.59
CA VAL A 13 -41.42 13.38 3.36
C VAL A 13 -40.58 12.16 3.70
N SER A 14 -41.28 11.08 4.04
CA SER A 14 -40.73 9.73 4.10
C SER A 14 -40.25 9.37 2.70
N LEU A 15 -39.00 9.71 2.38
CA LEU A 15 -38.23 9.01 1.37
C LEU A 15 -37.88 7.64 1.95
N GLY A 16 -38.91 6.78 1.96
CA GLY A 16 -38.73 5.35 1.99
C GLY A 16 -37.97 4.95 0.74
N CYS A 17 -36.64 4.99 0.82
CA CYS A 17 -35.82 4.15 -0.03
C CYS A 17 -36.15 2.71 0.35
N LEU A 18 -37.05 2.13 -0.42
CA LEU A 18 -37.18 0.70 -0.65
C LEU A 18 -35.81 0.17 -1.11
N ALA A 19 -34.90 -0.05 -0.16
CA ALA A 19 -33.71 -0.86 -0.37
C ALA A 19 -34.17 -2.32 -0.34
N ALA A 20 -34.71 -2.77 -1.47
CA ALA A 20 -34.80 -4.18 -1.79
C ALA A 20 -33.38 -4.77 -1.77
N GLY A 21 -33.25 -5.94 -1.15
CA GLY A 21 -31.99 -6.54 -0.78
C GLY A 21 -30.96 -6.65 -1.90
N ALA A 22 -29.75 -6.17 -1.60
CA ALA A 22 -28.53 -6.85 -1.96
C ALA A 22 -27.87 -7.27 -0.64
N CYS A 23 -27.89 -8.58 -0.39
CA CYS A 23 -27.28 -9.22 0.76
C CYS A 23 -25.76 -8.96 0.78
N GLY A 24 -25.31 -8.16 1.73
CA GLY A 24 -23.92 -8.16 2.19
C GLY A 24 -23.94 -8.54 3.66
N ASN A 25 -23.40 -9.70 3.99
CA ASN A 25 -23.16 -10.12 5.36
C ASN A 25 -22.43 -8.97 6.09
N PRO A 26 -22.91 -8.44 7.23
CA PRO A 26 -22.16 -7.46 8.03
C PRO A 26 -21.00 -8.15 8.77
N GLU A 27 -20.31 -9.08 8.11
CA GLU A 27 -18.93 -9.38 8.46
C GLU A 27 -18.21 -8.05 8.34
N VAL A 28 -17.90 -7.50 9.51
CA VAL A 28 -17.03 -6.36 9.72
C VAL A 28 -15.94 -6.44 8.66
N TYR A 29 -15.98 -5.56 7.65
CA TYR A 29 -14.86 -5.38 6.74
C TYR A 29 -13.68 -5.03 7.63
N LYS A 30 -12.88 -6.04 8.00
CA LYS A 30 -11.63 -5.81 8.68
C LYS A 30 -10.77 -5.13 7.64
N GLU A 31 -10.36 -3.92 7.97
CA GLU A 31 -9.41 -3.16 7.17
C GLU A 31 -8.16 -4.01 6.96
N GLU A 32 -7.91 -4.41 5.71
CA GLU A 32 -6.79 -5.25 5.33
C GLU A 32 -5.47 -4.52 5.61
N SER A 33 -4.44 -5.23 6.06
CA SER A 33 -3.16 -4.62 6.42
C SER A 33 -2.53 -3.82 5.28
N ARG A 34 -2.74 -4.25 4.03
CA ARG A 34 -2.26 -3.54 2.83
C ARG A 34 -2.94 -2.20 2.60
N ASP A 35 -4.23 -2.09 2.91
CA ASP A 35 -4.96 -0.82 2.77
C ASP A 35 -4.46 0.17 3.82
N VAL A 36 -4.30 -0.29 5.06
CA VAL A 36 -3.71 0.51 6.16
C VAL A 36 -2.32 1.02 5.78
N ALA A 37 -1.46 0.13 5.27
CA ALA A 37 -0.10 0.49 4.89
C ALA A 37 -0.09 1.49 3.73
N ALA A 38 -0.89 1.24 2.69
CA ALA A 38 -0.97 2.13 1.53
C ALA A 38 -1.46 3.52 1.91
N ASP A 39 -2.48 3.62 2.78
CA ASP A 39 -3.01 4.89 3.25
C ASP A 39 -1.98 5.63 4.13
N ALA A 40 -1.39 4.95 5.11
CA ALA A 40 -0.42 5.56 6.03
C ALA A 40 0.85 6.06 5.32
N ILE A 41 1.42 5.26 4.43
CA ILE A 41 2.65 5.62 3.71
C ILE A 41 2.37 6.73 2.68
N ALA A 42 1.23 6.68 1.99
CA ALA A 42 0.87 7.74 1.05
C ALA A 42 0.65 9.09 1.74
N GLU A 43 0.03 9.07 2.92
CA GLU A 43 -0.09 10.26 3.77
C GLU A 43 1.28 10.79 4.17
N ALA A 44 2.15 9.93 4.70
CA ALA A 44 3.52 10.31 5.09
C ALA A 44 4.32 10.93 3.94
N ILE A 45 4.29 10.31 2.75
CA ILE A 45 4.98 10.84 1.55
C ILE A 45 4.46 12.24 1.19
N CYS A 46 3.14 12.41 1.12
CA CYS A 46 2.55 13.69 0.76
C CYS A 46 2.79 14.76 1.84
N GLU A 47 2.65 14.45 3.12
CA GLU A 47 2.86 15.42 4.18
C GLU A 47 4.33 15.86 4.26
N ALA A 48 5.26 14.90 4.24
CA ALA A 48 6.70 15.17 4.30
C ALA A 48 7.20 15.93 3.06
N ALA A 49 6.56 15.77 1.89
CA ALA A 49 6.91 16.51 0.67
C ALA A 49 6.45 17.99 0.68
N THR A 50 5.65 18.42 1.65
CA THR A 50 5.11 19.80 1.72
C THR A 50 6.18 20.89 1.61
N PRO A 51 7.30 20.84 2.36
CA PRO A 51 8.35 21.87 2.25
C PRO A 51 8.95 21.94 0.85
N CYS A 52 9.11 20.78 0.19
CA CYS A 52 9.59 20.70 -1.18
C CYS A 52 8.62 21.38 -2.14
N CYS A 53 7.33 21.04 -2.10
CA CYS A 53 6.31 21.66 -2.95
C CYS A 53 6.25 23.18 -2.80
N VAL A 54 6.31 23.68 -1.56
CA VAL A 54 6.31 25.12 -1.27
C VAL A 54 7.56 25.80 -1.82
N SER A 55 8.74 25.19 -1.67
CA SER A 55 10.02 25.78 -2.09
C SER A 55 10.12 26.02 -3.61
N ILE A 56 9.47 25.17 -4.40
CA ILE A 56 9.43 25.26 -5.87
C ILE A 56 8.18 26.00 -6.39
N GLY A 57 7.39 26.60 -5.50
CA GLY A 57 6.25 27.46 -5.84
C GLY A 57 4.94 26.71 -6.14
N TYR A 58 4.86 25.41 -5.84
CA TYR A 58 3.60 24.67 -5.91
C TYR A 58 2.78 24.86 -4.62
N ARG A 59 1.51 24.46 -4.69
CA ARG A 59 0.65 24.37 -3.51
C ARG A 59 1.06 23.17 -2.66
N PRO A 60 0.78 23.19 -1.34
CA PRO A 60 0.88 22.01 -0.51
C PRO A 60 0.12 20.82 -1.10
N PRO A 61 0.58 19.59 -0.83
CA PRO A 61 -0.10 18.37 -1.24
C PRO A 61 -1.59 18.35 -0.84
N SER A 62 -2.41 17.84 -1.75
CA SER A 62 -3.87 17.79 -1.62
C SER A 62 -4.35 16.34 -1.46
N ASP A 63 -5.66 16.14 -1.27
CA ASP A 63 -6.28 14.81 -1.31
C ASP A 63 -5.95 14.03 -2.59
N THR A 64 -5.75 14.73 -3.71
CA THR A 64 -5.31 14.12 -4.97
C THR A 64 -3.89 13.56 -4.88
N CYS A 65 -2.99 14.18 -4.11
CA CYS A 65 -1.67 13.61 -3.83
C CYS A 65 -1.83 12.31 -3.07
N ARG A 66 -2.60 12.33 -1.97
CA ARG A 66 -2.79 11.14 -1.12
C ARG A 66 -3.39 9.98 -1.91
N SER A 67 -4.47 10.22 -2.66
CA SER A 67 -5.07 9.16 -3.48
C SER A 67 -4.13 8.65 -4.58
N GLY A 68 -3.34 9.53 -5.20
CA GLY A 68 -2.35 9.14 -6.20
C GLY A 68 -1.24 8.27 -5.60
N MET A 69 -0.60 8.75 -4.53
CA MET A 69 0.46 8.02 -3.84
C MET A 69 -0.05 6.71 -3.24
N ARG A 70 -1.28 6.65 -2.72
CA ARG A 70 -1.90 5.43 -2.21
C ARG A 70 -1.96 4.35 -3.29
N ASN A 71 -2.38 4.72 -4.51
CA ASN A 71 -2.45 3.77 -5.61
C ASN A 71 -1.05 3.25 -5.99
N GLU A 72 -0.06 4.14 -6.05
CA GLU A 72 1.32 3.75 -6.36
C GLU A 72 1.94 2.85 -5.27
N VAL A 73 1.71 3.16 -3.99
CA VAL A 73 2.15 2.30 -2.87
C VAL A 73 1.44 0.95 -2.93
N MET A 74 0.13 0.94 -3.21
CA MET A 74 -0.63 -0.31 -3.37
C MET A 74 -0.08 -1.16 -4.53
N LEU A 75 0.35 -0.56 -5.64
CA LEU A 75 0.98 -1.31 -6.74
C LEU A 75 2.28 -2.00 -6.30
N GLN A 76 3.09 -1.35 -5.47
CA GLN A 76 4.30 -1.96 -4.91
C GLN A 76 3.97 -3.11 -3.96
N ILE A 77 2.96 -2.93 -3.10
CA ILE A 77 2.50 -3.99 -2.19
C ILE A 77 1.98 -5.19 -3.00
N MET A 78 1.13 -4.95 -4.01
CA MET A 78 0.62 -6.02 -4.87
C MET A 78 1.74 -6.78 -5.59
N GLY A 79 2.76 -6.08 -6.08
CA GLY A 79 3.94 -6.73 -6.68
C GLY A 79 4.69 -7.62 -5.69
N ALA A 80 4.76 -7.25 -4.40
CA ALA A 80 5.31 -8.11 -3.37
C ALA A 80 4.35 -9.26 -2.96
N GLU A 81 3.03 -9.05 -3.04
CA GLU A 81 2.02 -10.11 -2.83
C GLU A 81 2.08 -11.20 -3.91
N ASP A 82 2.47 -10.87 -5.14
CA ASP A 82 2.73 -11.86 -6.21
C ASP A 82 3.83 -12.86 -5.81
N ASP A 83 4.78 -12.43 -4.97
CA ASP A 83 5.81 -13.28 -4.36
C ASP A 83 5.34 -14.01 -3.08
N ARG A 84 4.03 -14.02 -2.81
CA ARG A 84 3.39 -14.61 -1.62
C ARG A 84 3.87 -14.00 -0.32
N ARG A 85 4.15 -12.70 -0.35
CA ARG A 85 4.45 -11.92 0.85
C ARG A 85 3.19 -11.22 1.32
N ASP A 86 3.04 -11.06 2.62
CA ASP A 86 1.92 -10.36 3.24
C ASP A 86 2.43 -9.12 3.96
N VAL A 87 1.62 -8.07 4.03
CA VAL A 87 1.94 -6.87 4.82
C VAL A 87 1.90 -7.20 6.31
N ARG A 88 3.01 -6.91 7.00
CA ARG A 88 3.17 -7.01 8.44
C ARG A 88 2.66 -5.73 9.09
N ARG A 89 1.44 -5.79 9.64
CA ARG A 89 0.77 -4.61 10.20
C ARG A 89 1.60 -3.92 11.29
N GLU A 90 2.34 -4.69 12.07
CA GLU A 90 3.22 -4.17 13.13
C GLU A 90 4.46 -3.41 12.63
N ALA A 91 4.80 -3.51 11.34
CA ALA A 91 5.95 -2.83 10.73
C ALA A 91 5.57 -1.54 9.98
N ILE A 92 4.28 -1.18 9.93
CA ILE A 92 3.79 -0.01 9.20
C ILE A 92 4.35 1.28 9.78
N ASP A 93 4.27 1.47 11.10
CA ASP A 93 4.72 2.70 11.76
C ASP A 93 6.23 2.93 11.55
N GLU A 94 7.04 1.87 11.68
CA GLU A 94 8.48 1.94 11.40
C GLU A 94 8.76 2.32 9.93
N CYS A 95 7.97 1.79 8.99
CA CYS A 95 8.11 2.14 7.58
C CYS A 95 7.78 3.61 7.32
N VAL A 96 6.70 4.11 7.92
CA VAL A 96 6.32 5.52 7.85
C VAL A 96 7.46 6.42 8.35
N GLU A 97 8.05 6.11 9.51
CA GLU A 97 9.18 6.86 10.05
C GLU A 97 10.39 6.87 9.10
N LYS A 98 10.68 5.76 8.40
CA LYS A 98 11.75 5.69 7.40
C LYS A 98 11.48 6.57 6.19
N PHE A 99 10.24 6.62 5.71
CA PHE A 99 9.85 7.52 4.62
C PHE A 99 9.97 8.99 5.01
N GLU A 100 9.44 9.37 6.17
CA GLU A 100 9.55 10.73 6.68
C GLU A 100 11.02 11.16 6.82
N ALA A 101 11.86 10.29 7.38
CA ALA A 101 13.30 10.53 7.52
C ALA A 101 14.01 10.66 6.16
N ALA A 102 13.71 9.78 5.20
CA ALA A 102 14.32 9.81 3.87
C ALA A 102 13.95 11.09 3.11
N ILE A 103 12.68 11.50 3.16
CA ILE A 103 12.21 12.74 2.52
C ILE A 103 12.83 13.97 3.19
N ALA A 104 12.92 13.98 4.52
CA ALA A 104 13.57 15.08 5.25
C ALA A 104 15.08 15.17 4.99
N ALA A 105 15.74 14.04 4.72
CA ALA A 105 17.17 13.98 4.40
C ALA A 105 17.49 14.29 2.92
N ALA A 106 16.49 14.39 2.05
CA ALA A 106 16.68 14.63 0.63
C ALA A 106 17.42 15.96 0.38
N SER A 107 18.47 15.91 -0.44
CA SER A 107 19.31 17.08 -0.71
C SER A 107 18.64 18.08 -1.67
N THR A 108 17.70 17.59 -2.49
CA THR A 108 16.92 18.36 -3.45
C THR A 108 15.50 17.82 -3.54
N CYS A 109 14.55 18.66 -3.98
CA CYS A 109 13.15 18.26 -4.16
C CYS A 109 12.91 17.19 -5.23
N THR A 110 13.91 16.92 -6.09
CA THR A 110 13.86 15.88 -7.12
C THR A 110 14.30 14.50 -6.63
N GLU A 111 14.90 14.44 -5.44
CA GLU A 111 15.45 13.22 -4.83
C GLU A 111 14.63 12.76 -3.62
N VAL A 112 13.42 13.29 -3.45
CA VAL A 112 12.52 12.86 -2.37
C VAL A 112 12.12 11.41 -2.58
N ALA A 113 12.18 10.61 -1.52
CA ALA A 113 11.73 9.23 -1.56
C ALA A 113 10.25 9.16 -1.96
N GLY A 114 9.92 8.21 -2.82
CA GLY A 114 8.59 7.98 -3.34
C GLY A 114 8.17 6.51 -3.23
N PRO A 115 6.98 6.16 -3.75
CA PRO A 115 6.44 4.81 -3.62
C PRO A 115 7.39 3.71 -4.13
N ALA A 116 8.15 3.98 -5.20
CA ALA A 116 9.10 3.01 -5.77
C ALA A 116 10.20 2.56 -4.79
N ASP A 117 10.49 3.36 -3.76
CA ASP A 117 11.54 3.08 -2.77
C ASP A 117 11.02 2.20 -1.61
N LEU A 118 9.73 1.80 -1.63
CA LEU A 118 9.05 1.12 -0.52
C LEU A 118 9.80 -0.11 0.02
N LEU A 119 10.19 -1.03 -0.87
CA LEU A 119 10.81 -2.29 -0.46
C LEU A 119 12.29 -2.12 -0.09
N GLU A 120 12.94 -1.06 -0.59
CA GLU A 120 14.31 -0.71 -0.23
C GLU A 120 14.36 -0.06 1.16
N LEU A 121 13.49 0.92 1.40
CA LEU A 121 13.42 1.62 2.69
C LEU A 121 12.80 0.74 3.78
N CYS A 122 11.80 -0.08 3.44
CA CYS A 122 11.03 -0.86 4.38
C CYS A 122 11.09 -2.37 4.09
N PRO A 123 12.26 -3.02 4.15
CA PRO A 123 12.39 -4.44 3.83
C PRO A 123 11.54 -5.33 4.74
N ASP A 124 11.33 -4.91 5.99
CA ASP A 124 10.57 -5.62 7.01
C ASP A 124 9.05 -5.40 6.96
N LEU A 125 8.57 -4.48 6.10
CA LEU A 125 7.13 -4.20 5.96
C LEU A 125 6.36 -5.42 5.46
N MET A 126 6.98 -6.21 4.60
CA MET A 126 6.40 -7.44 4.08
C MET A 126 6.98 -8.64 4.81
N THR A 127 6.23 -9.74 4.89
CA THR A 127 6.80 -11.01 5.31
C THR A 127 7.98 -11.41 4.39
N PRO A 128 8.95 -12.18 4.91
CA PRO A 128 9.97 -12.78 4.06
C PRO A 128 9.33 -13.63 2.98
N ILE A 129 9.95 -13.66 1.79
CA ILE A 129 9.53 -14.59 0.74
C ILE A 129 9.55 -16.01 1.33
N PRO A 130 8.50 -16.82 1.14
CA PRO A 130 8.48 -18.20 1.60
C PRO A 130 9.65 -19.01 1.02
N GLU A 131 10.17 -19.96 1.78
CA GLU A 131 11.22 -20.85 1.31
C GLU A 131 10.64 -21.87 0.33
N GLY A 132 11.24 -21.94 -0.86
CA GLY A 132 10.85 -22.89 -1.89
C GLY A 132 11.52 -24.25 -1.76
N THR A 133 11.27 -25.12 -2.73
CA THR A 133 11.84 -26.48 -2.76
C THR A 133 12.69 -26.75 -4.00
N ARG A 134 12.70 -25.83 -4.97
CA ARG A 134 13.37 -26.03 -6.25
C ARG A 134 14.82 -25.50 -6.20
N PRO A 135 15.84 -26.33 -6.47
CA PRO A 135 17.23 -25.88 -6.50
C PRO A 135 17.50 -24.87 -7.64
N PRO A 136 18.62 -24.12 -7.57
CA PRO A 136 19.06 -23.28 -8.67
C PRO A 136 19.21 -24.06 -9.99
N GLY A 137 18.71 -23.49 -11.09
CA GLY A 137 18.64 -24.10 -12.42
C GLY A 137 17.31 -24.78 -12.75
N ASP A 138 16.44 -25.02 -11.77
CA ASP A 138 15.09 -25.54 -12.02
C ASP A 138 14.13 -24.42 -12.44
N SER A 139 13.06 -24.78 -13.14
CA SER A 139 12.00 -23.83 -13.50
C SER A 139 11.27 -23.32 -12.26
N CYS A 140 10.73 -22.12 -12.29
CA CYS A 140 9.95 -21.51 -11.21
C CYS A 140 8.79 -20.67 -11.75
N GLY A 141 7.74 -20.49 -10.95
CA GLY A 141 6.67 -19.51 -11.23
C GLY A 141 6.83 -18.20 -10.46
N GLY A 142 7.82 -18.10 -9.58
CA GLY A 142 8.15 -16.95 -8.75
C GLY A 142 9.22 -17.32 -7.71
N THR A 143 9.77 -16.33 -7.00
CA THR A 143 10.91 -16.55 -6.10
C THR A 143 10.57 -17.47 -4.91
N TYR A 144 9.29 -17.54 -4.55
CA TYR A 144 8.76 -18.45 -3.53
C TYR A 144 8.90 -19.95 -3.88
N ASP A 145 9.13 -20.32 -5.15
CA ASP A 145 9.37 -21.71 -5.55
C ASP A 145 10.82 -22.15 -5.33
N CYS A 146 11.75 -21.18 -5.26
CA CYS A 146 13.19 -21.42 -5.24
C CYS A 146 13.71 -21.69 -3.82
N ALA A 147 14.60 -22.67 -3.72
CA ALA A 147 15.29 -23.06 -2.50
C ALA A 147 16.65 -22.35 -2.41
N SER A 148 17.00 -21.96 -1.19
CA SER A 148 18.25 -21.31 -0.82
C SER A 148 19.30 -22.38 -0.50
N PRO A 149 20.46 -22.38 -1.18
CA PRO A 149 21.62 -23.17 -0.79
C PRO A 149 22.17 -22.78 0.59
N SER A 150 23.18 -23.53 1.04
CA SER A 150 23.83 -23.28 2.34
C SER A 150 24.76 -22.07 2.35
N GLU A 151 25.25 -21.69 1.18
CA GLU A 151 26.10 -20.54 0.97
C GLU A 151 25.32 -19.25 1.25
N PRO A 152 25.97 -18.16 1.70
CA PRO A 152 25.34 -16.84 1.77
C PRO A 152 25.00 -16.29 0.38
N GLY A 153 23.87 -15.59 0.26
CA GLY A 153 23.39 -15.07 -1.02
C GLY A 153 21.89 -14.78 -1.00
N GLN A 154 21.34 -14.55 -2.19
CA GLN A 154 19.94 -14.27 -2.43
C GLN A 154 19.41 -15.18 -3.54
N ARG A 155 18.23 -15.75 -3.31
CA ARG A 155 17.48 -16.48 -4.33
C ARG A 155 16.62 -15.54 -5.15
N ASP A 156 16.43 -15.89 -6.40
CA ASP A 156 15.53 -15.17 -7.30
C ASP A 156 14.93 -16.13 -8.33
N CYS A 157 13.76 -15.78 -8.87
CA CYS A 157 13.18 -16.42 -10.03
C CYS A 157 13.27 -15.47 -11.21
N ILE A 158 14.25 -15.70 -12.09
CA ILE A 158 14.44 -14.86 -13.28
C ILE A 158 13.46 -15.33 -14.34
N GLU A 159 12.51 -14.46 -14.66
CA GLU A 159 11.43 -14.75 -15.60
C GLU A 159 11.96 -14.82 -17.05
N ASP A 160 11.71 -15.96 -17.71
CA ASP A 160 12.05 -16.18 -19.13
C ASP A 160 10.85 -15.84 -20.03
N GLN A 161 9.63 -16.08 -19.53
CA GLN A 161 8.33 -15.77 -20.13
C GLN A 161 7.29 -15.49 -19.04
N PRO A 162 6.18 -14.77 -19.31
CA PRO A 162 5.13 -14.52 -18.33
C PRO A 162 4.69 -15.77 -17.55
N GLY A 163 4.93 -15.78 -16.24
CA GLY A 163 4.60 -16.88 -15.32
C GLY A 163 5.54 -18.09 -15.37
N SER A 164 6.70 -17.99 -16.03
CA SER A 164 7.72 -19.04 -16.10
C SER A 164 9.12 -18.45 -16.09
N GLY A 165 9.91 -18.83 -15.11
CA GLY A 165 11.32 -18.47 -15.00
C GLY A 165 12.20 -19.64 -14.61
N THR A 166 13.43 -19.31 -14.25
CA THR A 166 14.44 -20.24 -13.74
C THR A 166 14.95 -19.75 -12.39
N CYS A 167 15.13 -20.65 -11.42
CA CYS A 167 15.68 -20.33 -10.11
C CYS A 167 17.17 -19.99 -10.20
N TYR A 168 17.56 -18.86 -9.65
CA TYR A 168 18.95 -18.44 -9.53
C TYR A 168 19.36 -18.22 -8.07
N TRP A 169 20.65 -18.39 -7.84
CA TRP A 169 21.31 -18.05 -6.58
C TRP A 169 22.40 -17.03 -6.86
N PHE A 170 22.25 -15.83 -6.30
CA PHE A 170 23.22 -14.76 -6.39
C PHE A 170 24.08 -14.74 -5.13
N LEU A 171 25.38 -14.92 -5.30
CA LEU A 171 26.35 -14.84 -4.20
C LEU A 171 26.49 -13.38 -3.74
N SER A 172 26.51 -13.18 -2.43
CA SER A 172 26.72 -11.88 -1.77
C SER A 172 28.17 -11.58 -1.41
#